data_AF-A0A073KND0-F1
#
_entry.id   AF-A0A073KND0-F1
#
_cell.length_a   1.000
_cell.length_b   1.000
_cell.length_c   1.000
_cell.angle_alpha   90.00
_cell.angle_beta   90.00
_cell.angle_gamma   90.00
#
_symmetry.space_group_name_H-M   'P 1'
#
loop_
_entity.id
_entity.type
_entity.pdbx_description
1 polymer ?
#
loop_
_entity_poly.entity_id
_entity_poly.type
_entity_poly.pdbx_seq_one_letter_code
_entity_poly.pdbx_strand_id
1 'polypeptide(L)' 'MKIICVDNFDRDTHDDKLVCESIDKYYGEVVVNSLNDKLSGEHSDSYFKLVEDDYKLYKYEW' A
#
# COMPACT_ATOMS: atom_id res chain seq x y z
N MET A 1 8.89 -8.79 3.38
CA MET A 1 7.90 -7.69 3.45
C MET A 1 7.24 -7.51 2.11
N LYS A 2 6.06 -6.89 2.12
CA LYS A 2 5.24 -6.59 0.95
C LYS A 2 4.85 -5.11 0.94
N ILE A 3 4.85 -4.48 -0.23
CA ILE A 3 4.31 -3.14 -0.42
C ILE A 3 2.94 -3.26 -1.06
N ILE A 4 1.95 -2.63 -0.43
CA ILE A 4 0.58 -2.56 -0.93
C ILE A 4 0.18 -1.10 -1.12
N CYS A 5 -0.74 -0.87 -2.06
CA CYS A 5 -1.45 0.39 -2.19
C CYS A 5 -2.89 0.17 -1.69
N VAL A 6 -3.31 1.01 -0.76
CA VAL A 6 -4.63 1.02 -0.14
C VAL A 6 -5.33 2.34 -0.44
N ASP A 7 -6.63 2.39 -0.19
CA ASP A 7 -7.39 3.64 -0.29
C ASP A 7 -6.98 4.63 0.81
N ASN A 8 -6.49 5.80 0.40
CA ASN A 8 -6.07 6.87 1.29
C ASN A 8 -7.23 7.51 2.08
N PHE A 9 -8.47 7.32 1.61
CA PHE A 9 -9.68 7.79 2.28
C PHE A 9 -10.31 6.75 3.21
N ASP A 10 -9.66 5.59 3.40
CA ASP A 10 -10.10 4.52 4.30
C ASP A 10 -11.51 3.98 3.99
N ARG A 11 -11.88 3.94 2.70
CA ARG A 11 -13.16 3.36 2.24
C ARG A 11 -13.01 1.86 2.06
N ASP A 12 -13.95 1.11 2.61
CA ASP A 12 -14.05 -0.36 2.48
C ASP A 12 -14.53 -0.82 1.09
N THR A 13 -14.90 0.10 0.19
CA THR A 13 -15.34 -0.22 -1.17
C THR A 13 -14.21 -0.44 -2.17
N HIS A 14 -12.95 -0.44 -1.74
CA HIS A 14 -11.79 -0.51 -2.63
C HIS A 14 -10.85 -1.65 -2.23
N ASP A 15 -10.41 -2.40 -3.25
CA ASP A 15 -9.41 -3.45 -3.09
C ASP A 15 -8.03 -2.89 -2.70
N ASP A 16 -7.29 -3.65 -1.89
CA ASP A 16 -5.85 -3.50 -1.82
C ASP A 16 -5.19 -3.94 -3.13
N LYS A 17 -4.15 -3.21 -3.53
CA LYS A 17 -3.34 -3.53 -4.70
C LYS A 17 -1.94 -3.92 -4.28
N LEU A 18 -1.48 -5.08 -4.72
CA LEU A 18 -0.10 -5.50 -4.55
C LEU A 18 0.83 -4.66 -5.45
N VAL A 19 1.88 -4.09 -4.86
CA VAL A 19 2.90 -3.30 -5.59
C VAL A 19 4.21 -4.07 -5.71
N CYS A 20 4.67 -4.69 -4.62
CA CYS A 20 5.93 -5.44 -4.57
C CYS A 20 5.87 -6.49 -3.45
N GLU A 21 6.46 -7.67 -3.67
CA GLU A 21 6.59 -8.74 -2.66
C GLU A 21 8.06 -9.13 -2.47
N SER A 22 8.35 -9.80 -1.34
CA SER A 22 9.69 -10.29 -1.01
C SER A 22 10.75 -9.18 -0.96
N ILE A 23 10.37 -7.98 -0.52
CA ILE A 23 11.32 -6.88 -0.32
C ILE A 23 11.89 -6.93 1.11
N ASP A 24 13.17 -6.59 1.22
CA ASP A 24 13.80 -6.34 2.51
C ASP A 24 13.15 -5.14 3.21
N LYS A 25 13.09 -5.19 4.54
CA LYS A 25 12.38 -4.18 5.34
C LYS A 25 12.95 -2.77 5.16
N TYR A 26 14.27 -2.63 5.18
CA TYR A 26 14.91 -1.32 5.09
C TYR A 26 14.61 -0.66 3.73
N TYR A 27 14.79 -1.42 2.65
CA TYR A 27 14.46 -0.90 1.31
C TYR A 27 12.95 -0.68 1.13
N GLY A 28 12.11 -1.52 1.72
CA GLY A 28 10.66 -1.36 1.73
C GLY A 28 10.22 -0.03 2.33
N GLU A 29 10.78 0.35 3.49
CA GLU A 29 10.49 1.63 4.14
C GLU A 29 10.91 2.83 3.27
N VAL A 30 12.10 2.78 2.67
CA VAL A 30 12.57 3.84 1.76
C VAL A 30 11.65 3.99 0.54
N VAL A 31 11.24 2.88 -0.06
CA VAL A 31 10.33 2.89 -1.23
C VAL A 31 8.97 3.44 -0.85
N VAL A 32 8.38 2.98 0.27
CA VAL A 32 7.06 3.45 0.73
C VAL A 32 7.08 4.95 1.02
N ASN A 33 8.12 5.46 1.68
CA ASN A 33 8.26 6.91 1.90
C ASN A 33 8.33 7.67 0.56
N SER A 34 9.15 7.21 -0.38
CA SER A 34 9.27 7.89 -1.68
C SER A 34 7.98 7.84 -2.50
N LEU A 35 7.21 6.75 -2.42
CA LEU A 35 5.93 6.62 -3.10
C LEU A 35 4.88 7.55 -2.49
N ASN A 36 4.77 7.58 -1.16
CA ASN A 36 3.82 8.46 -0.48
C ASN A 36 4.15 9.95 -0.69
N ASP A 37 5.43 10.32 -0.67
CA ASP A 37 5.86 11.71 -0.93
C ASP A 37 5.50 12.20 -2.35
N LYS A 38 5.46 11.28 -3.33
CA LYS A 38 5.26 11.63 -4.76
C LYS A 38 3.84 11.42 -5.26
N LEU A 39 3.15 10.42 -4.74
CA LEU A 39 1.90 9.89 -5.31
C LEU A 39 0.73 9.89 -4.32
N SER A 40 0.98 10.19 -3.05
CA SER A 40 -0.07 10.33 -2.03
C SER A 40 -0.33 11.80 -1.67
N GLY A 41 -1.35 12.05 -0.85
CA GLY A 41 -1.75 13.38 -0.41
C GLY A 41 -3.27 13.56 -0.30
N GLU A 42 -3.72 14.74 0.12
CA GLU A 42 -5.13 15.04 0.42
C GLU A 42 -6.10 14.79 -0.75
N HIS A 43 -5.62 14.87 -1.99
CA HIS A 43 -6.43 14.68 -3.19
C HIS A 43 -6.09 13.40 -3.96
N SER A 44 -5.26 12.52 -3.38
CA SER A 44 -4.93 11.21 -3.95
C SER A 44 -5.68 10.12 -3.21
N ASP A 45 -6.24 9.18 -3.96
CA ASP A 45 -6.85 7.95 -3.45
C ASP A 45 -5.80 6.90 -3.07
N SER A 46 -4.54 7.10 -3.45
CA SER A 46 -3.49 6.11 -3.29
C SER A 46 -2.67 6.37 -2.04
N TYR A 47 -2.56 5.36 -1.17
CA TYR A 47 -1.65 5.36 -0.03
C TYR A 47 -0.87 4.06 0.05
N PHE A 48 0.45 4.14 0.22
CA PHE A 48 1.33 2.98 0.20
C PHE A 48 1.71 2.54 1.61
N LYS A 49 1.63 1.23 1.88
CA LYS A 49 1.97 0.62 3.16
C LYS A 49 2.98 -0.50 2.96
N LEU A 50 3.93 -0.61 3.89
CA LEU A 50 4.78 -1.80 4.03
C LEU A 50 4.11 -2.73 5.04
N VAL A 51 3.85 -3.96 4.64
CA VAL A 51 3.18 -4.99 5.45
C VAL A 51 4.01 -6.28 5.45
N GLU A 52 3.72 -7.18 6.39
CA GLU A 52 4.33 -8.50 6.44
C GLU A 52 3.96 -9.34 5.21
N ASP A 53 4.77 -10.34 4.88
CA ASP A 53 4.57 -11.15 3.66
C ASP A 53 3.27 -11.98 3.68
N ASP A 54 2.81 -12.36 4.87
CA ASP A 54 1.59 -13.12 5.11
C ASP A 54 0.32 -12.25 5.10
N TYR A 55 0.45 -10.93 4.94
CA TYR A 55 -0.68 -10.02 4.82
C TYR A 55 -1.55 -10.41 3.62
N LYS A 56 -2.84 -10.65 3.92
CA LYS A 56 -3.86 -10.94 2.93
C LYS A 56 -4.44 -9.62 2.42
N LEU A 57 -4.32 -9.40 1.12
CA LEU A 57 -4.89 -8.24 0.45
C LEU A 57 -6.40 -8.22 0.66
N TYR A 58 -6.93 -7.09 1.09
CA TYR A 58 -8.36 -6.87 1.12
C TYR A 58 -8.93 -6.88 -0.30
N LYS A 59 -10.08 -7.55 -0.44
CA LYS A 59 -10.88 -7.61 -1.65
C LYS A 59 -12.30 -7.24 -1.29
N TYR A 60 -12.82 -6.21 -1.93
CA TYR A 60 -14.21 -5.82 -1.78
C TYR A 60 -15.10 -6.84 -2.52
N GLU A 61 -16.08 -7.38 -1.81
CA GLU A 61 -17.08 -8.29 -2.36
C GLU A 61 -18.45 -7.61 -2.32
N TRP A 62 -19.21 -7.68 -3.42
CA TRP A 62 -20.52 -7.06 -3.59
C TRP A 62 -21.66 -8.09 -3.63
#